data_AF-A0A2M7B3P9-F1
#
_entry.id   AF-A0A2M7B3P9-F1
#
_cell.length_a   1.000
_cell.length_b   1.000
_cell.length_c   1.000
_cell.angle_alpha   90.00
_cell.angle_beta   90.00
_cell.angle_gamma   90.00
#
_symmetry.space_group_name_H-M   'P 1'
#
loop_
_entity.id
_entity.type
_entity.pdbx_description
1 polymer ?
#
loop_
_entity_poly.entity_id
_entity_poly.type
_entity_poly.pdbx_seq_one_letter_code
_entity_poly.pdbx_strand_id
1 'polypeptide(L)'
;MKFDLVFEGGGAKGMIFVGALQEFEARGNTHGRLLGTSAGAITATLLAAGYGSQEMLEALAEKQDGKSVFTSFMGTPAPFTKEEILDSDILTLLKSIDIPLIPEAIEEKLDDKLIGWLAKQPRSSHLVSFVERGGWYSADNFIRWLQTKLDSGKYKRKPRQFSGITLEQFYAATRKDLSLVVSDTTGESMLVVNHRTAPECPLVWAVRMSMSIPLLWQEVVWQKEWGLYLGQDITGHTIVDGGLLSNFPIELFLSSLENVTALMGPKGDAPVMGLLIDETLPVPGAEQPAAQKPSSGIGELQTVRRISNLVNTLLSAHDKMVMDAFEKLVVHLPAQGYGTTEFDMSDERRELLVAAGQKTMSKYLDQRAMVSFAVVDEAEEDRAAETANKIAARILGRTINQKLTPA
;
A
#
# COMPACT_ATOMS: atom_id res chain seq x y z
N MET A 1 11.16 24.89 1.34
CA MET A 1 10.79 24.61 2.75
C MET A 1 10.90 23.10 3.01
N LYS A 2 10.90 22.64 4.27
CA LYS A 2 10.88 21.21 4.60
C LYS A 2 9.49 20.80 5.08
N PHE A 3 8.93 19.71 4.56
CA PHE A 3 7.59 19.21 4.92
C PHE A 3 7.64 17.75 5.38
N ASP A 4 6.78 17.38 6.33
CA ASP A 4 6.48 15.98 6.60
C ASP A 4 5.36 15.54 5.65
N LEU A 5 5.58 14.48 4.87
CA LEU A 5 4.69 14.08 3.79
C LEU A 5 3.89 12.83 4.14
N VAL A 6 2.60 12.85 3.82
CA VAL A 6 1.69 11.72 3.95
C VAL A 6 1.12 11.37 2.58
N PHE A 7 1.21 10.11 2.17
CA PHE A 7 0.72 9.63 0.87
C PHE A 7 -0.38 8.60 1.05
N GLU A 8 -1.55 8.86 0.45
CA GLU A 8 -2.67 7.93 0.43
C GLU A 8 -2.36 6.66 -0.38
N GLY A 9 -3.04 5.56 -0.06
CA GLY A 9 -3.14 4.40 -0.95
C GLY A 9 -4.06 4.62 -2.15
N GLY A 10 -3.66 4.15 -3.33
CA GLY A 10 -4.49 4.29 -4.53
C GLY A 10 -4.16 3.33 -5.67
N GLY A 11 -3.39 2.27 -5.39
CA GLY A 11 -2.92 1.33 -6.42
C GLY A 11 -2.24 2.04 -7.60
N ALA A 12 -2.67 1.74 -8.83
CA ALA A 12 -2.15 2.34 -10.05
C ALA A 12 -2.27 3.89 -10.07
N LYS A 13 -3.25 4.47 -9.37
CA LYS A 13 -3.43 5.93 -9.30
C LYS A 13 -2.26 6.64 -8.62
N GLY A 14 -1.49 5.95 -7.76
CA GLY A 14 -0.34 6.52 -7.06
C GLY A 14 0.75 7.09 -7.97
N MET A 15 0.71 6.79 -9.27
CA MET A 15 1.57 7.44 -10.28
C MET A 15 1.44 8.97 -10.27
N ILE A 16 0.28 9.52 -9.88
CA ILE A 16 0.05 10.96 -9.77
C ILE A 16 1.01 11.66 -8.78
N PHE A 17 1.46 10.94 -7.75
CA PHE A 17 2.39 11.49 -6.76
C PHE A 17 3.70 11.93 -7.39
N VAL A 18 4.16 11.26 -8.46
CA VAL A 18 5.40 11.62 -9.14
C VAL A 18 5.30 13.03 -9.75
N GLY A 19 4.18 13.34 -10.40
CA GLY A 19 3.96 14.69 -10.94
C GLY A 19 3.88 15.75 -9.85
N ALA A 20 3.17 15.46 -8.76
CA ALA A 20 3.12 16.36 -7.61
C ALA A 20 4.53 16.59 -7.01
N LEU A 21 5.35 15.54 -6.91
CA LEU A 21 6.72 15.62 -6.42
C LEU A 21 7.66 16.39 -7.36
N GLN A 22 7.48 16.31 -8.68
CA GLN A 22 8.24 17.12 -9.63
C GLN A 22 8.07 18.62 -9.35
N GLU A 23 6.82 19.07 -9.16
CA GLU A 23 6.56 20.47 -8.83
C GLU A 23 7.06 20.83 -7.43
N PHE A 24 6.84 19.94 -6.45
CA PHE A 24 7.32 20.14 -5.08
C PHE A 24 8.84 20.36 -5.04
N GLU A 25 9.60 19.51 -5.72
CA GLU A 25 11.06 19.60 -5.83
C GLU A 25 11.49 20.83 -6.65
N ALA A 26 10.81 21.15 -7.75
CA ALA A 26 11.10 22.32 -8.59
C ALA A 26 10.96 23.64 -7.82
N ARG A 27 10.07 23.70 -6.83
CA ARG A 27 9.93 24.84 -5.91
C ARG A 27 10.95 24.84 -4.76
N GLY A 28 11.94 23.95 -4.78
CA GLY A 28 12.99 23.85 -3.76
C GLY A 28 12.48 23.31 -2.41
N ASN A 29 11.35 22.61 -2.41
CA ASN A 29 10.87 21.95 -1.21
C ASN A 29 11.58 20.61 -0.99
N THR A 30 11.67 20.22 0.28
CA THR A 30 12.32 18.99 0.72
C THR A 30 11.41 18.28 1.72
N HIS A 31 11.65 17.00 1.93
CA HIS A 31 10.82 16.17 2.81
C HIS A 31 11.56 15.73 4.08
N GLY A 32 10.82 15.71 5.19
CA GLY A 32 11.22 15.22 6.51
C GLY A 32 10.79 13.78 6.71
N ARG A 33 9.81 13.61 7.60
CA ARG A 33 9.15 12.34 7.90
C ARG A 33 8.23 11.95 6.75
N LEU A 34 8.07 10.66 6.54
CA LEU A 34 7.36 10.08 5.42
C LEU A 34 6.40 9.03 5.94
N LEU A 35 5.12 9.17 5.61
CA LEU A 35 4.06 8.21 5.93
C LEU A 35 3.38 7.80 4.64
N GLY A 36 3.11 6.51 4.47
CA GLY A 36 2.37 6.05 3.29
C GLY A 36 1.62 4.74 3.50
N THR A 37 0.57 4.58 2.70
CA THR A 37 -0.24 3.37 2.61
C THR A 37 -0.21 2.86 1.17
N SER A 38 -0.03 1.55 0.94
CA SER A 38 -0.11 0.94 -0.40
C SER A 38 0.80 1.61 -1.43
N ALA A 39 0.25 2.14 -2.54
CA ALA A 39 1.02 2.93 -3.50
C ALA A 39 1.77 4.11 -2.87
N GLY A 40 1.18 4.77 -1.86
CA GLY A 40 1.83 5.80 -1.06
C GLY A 40 3.00 5.26 -0.22
N ALA A 41 2.92 4.03 0.29
CA ALA A 41 4.03 3.38 1.00
C ALA A 41 5.23 3.12 0.08
N ILE A 42 4.97 2.76 -1.18
CA ILE A 42 6.02 2.61 -2.20
C ILE A 42 6.68 3.97 -2.46
N THR A 43 5.91 5.03 -2.71
CA THR A 43 6.42 6.39 -2.94
C THR A 43 7.23 6.90 -1.73
N ALA A 44 6.69 6.77 -0.52
CA ALA A 44 7.36 7.15 0.72
C ALA A 44 8.69 6.41 0.90
N THR A 45 8.73 5.11 0.60
CA THR A 45 9.95 4.31 0.70
C THR A 45 11.01 4.73 -0.31
N LEU A 46 10.63 4.97 -1.57
CA LEU A 46 11.56 5.42 -2.60
C LEU A 46 12.13 6.81 -2.25
N LEU A 47 11.30 7.75 -1.80
CA LEU A 47 11.75 9.05 -1.28
C LEU A 47 12.73 8.89 -0.10
N ALA A 48 12.43 7.99 0.85
CA ALA A 48 13.31 7.72 1.98
C ALA A 48 14.67 7.14 1.53
N ALA A 49 14.67 6.31 0.49
CA ALA A 49 15.86 5.76 -0.17
C ALA A 49 16.59 6.80 -1.05
N GLY A 50 16.07 8.04 -1.11
CA GLY A 50 16.65 9.17 -1.83
C GLY A 50 16.45 9.11 -3.34
N TYR A 51 15.36 8.51 -3.80
CA TYR A 51 14.87 8.74 -5.16
C TYR A 51 14.38 10.18 -5.30
N GLY A 52 14.75 10.85 -6.39
CA GLY A 52 14.10 12.09 -6.83
C GLY A 52 12.88 11.81 -7.72
N SER A 53 12.08 12.84 -7.99
CA SER A 53 10.88 12.73 -8.84
C SER A 53 11.20 12.18 -10.24
N GLN A 54 12.37 12.52 -10.80
CA GLN A 54 12.79 12.03 -12.11
C GLN A 54 13.10 10.53 -12.13
N GLU A 55 13.82 10.01 -11.13
CA GLU A 55 14.08 8.56 -11.02
C GLU A 55 12.77 7.78 -10.82
N MET A 56 11.82 8.35 -10.07
CA MET A 56 10.50 7.74 -9.91
C MET A 56 9.71 7.75 -11.22
N LEU A 57 9.77 8.83 -12.01
CA LEU A 57 9.15 8.88 -13.34
C LEU A 57 9.71 7.80 -14.27
N GLU A 58 11.03 7.61 -14.27
CA GLU A 58 11.70 6.55 -15.03
C GLU A 58 11.25 5.16 -14.57
N ALA A 59 11.08 4.96 -13.26
CA ALA A 59 10.54 3.72 -12.72
C ALA A 59 9.08 3.48 -13.15
N LEU A 60 8.27 4.53 -13.29
CA LEU A 60 6.90 4.43 -13.82
C LEU A 60 6.85 4.12 -15.32
N ALA A 61 7.86 4.55 -16.07
CA ALA A 61 7.99 4.34 -17.51
C ALA A 61 8.60 2.98 -17.87
N GLU A 62 9.06 2.21 -16.88
CA GLU A 62 9.71 0.92 -17.08
C GLU A 62 8.78 -0.10 -17.77
N LYS A 63 9.34 -0.78 -18.77
CA LYS A 63 8.64 -1.80 -19.56
C LYS A 63 9.36 -3.13 -19.52
N GLN A 64 8.57 -4.20 -19.49
CA GLN A 64 9.00 -5.58 -19.68
C GLN A 64 8.18 -6.18 -20.82
N ASP A 65 8.85 -6.77 -21.82
CA ASP A 65 8.21 -7.36 -23.00
C ASP A 65 7.23 -6.41 -23.72
N GLY A 66 7.59 -5.13 -23.80
CA GLY A 66 6.79 -4.09 -24.45
C GLY A 66 5.57 -3.60 -23.65
N LYS A 67 5.31 -4.15 -22.47
CA LYS A 67 4.23 -3.74 -21.56
C LYS A 67 4.80 -3.05 -20.32
N SER A 68 3.99 -2.28 -19.61
CA SER A 68 4.40 -1.68 -18.34
C SER A 68 4.80 -2.76 -17.33
N VAL A 69 5.88 -2.53 -16.57
CA VAL A 69 6.35 -3.45 -15.52
C VAL A 69 5.26 -3.72 -14.47
N PHE A 70 4.35 -2.77 -14.24
CA PHE A 70 3.24 -2.93 -13.29
C PHE A 70 2.29 -4.07 -13.67
N THR A 71 2.15 -4.37 -14.97
CA THR A 71 1.35 -5.52 -15.43
C THR A 71 1.94 -6.86 -14.95
N SER A 72 3.25 -6.91 -14.69
CA SER A 72 3.90 -8.11 -14.15
C SER A 72 3.60 -8.32 -12.67
N PHE A 73 3.15 -7.30 -11.94
CA PHE A 73 2.89 -7.41 -10.49
C PHE A 73 1.71 -8.33 -10.19
N MET A 74 0.83 -8.56 -11.16
CA MET A 74 -0.24 -9.57 -11.11
C MET A 74 0.30 -10.93 -11.58
N GLY A 75 1.31 -11.45 -10.89
CA GLY A 75 2.02 -12.67 -11.26
C GLY A 75 1.19 -13.94 -11.06
N THR A 76 1.49 -14.98 -11.84
CA THR A 76 0.93 -16.32 -11.61
C THR A 76 1.49 -16.90 -10.30
N PRO A 77 0.63 -17.33 -9.35
CA PRO A 77 1.08 -18.00 -8.14
C PRO A 77 1.90 -19.26 -8.44
N ALA A 78 2.93 -19.49 -7.62
CA ALA A 78 3.69 -20.73 -7.67
C ALA A 78 2.76 -21.95 -7.48
N PRO A 79 2.98 -23.05 -8.21
CA PRO A 79 2.25 -24.29 -7.98
C PRO A 79 2.40 -24.74 -6.53
N PHE A 80 1.35 -25.35 -5.99
CA PHE A 80 1.39 -25.92 -4.64
C PHE A 80 2.22 -27.20 -4.63
N THR A 81 2.96 -27.42 -3.55
CA THR A 81 3.56 -28.73 -3.29
C THR A 81 2.47 -29.74 -2.94
N LYS A 82 2.79 -31.04 -3.02
CA LYS A 82 1.81 -32.07 -2.64
C LYS A 82 1.45 -31.96 -1.15
N GLU A 83 2.43 -31.59 -0.33
CA GLU A 83 2.27 -31.40 1.10
C GLU A 83 1.32 -30.24 1.40
N GLU A 84 1.46 -29.10 0.73
CA GLU A 84 0.54 -27.96 0.89
C GLU A 84 -0.89 -28.31 0.46
N ILE A 85 -1.08 -29.16 -0.57
CA ILE A 85 -2.43 -29.59 -0.99
C ILE A 85 -3.03 -30.58 0.01
N LEU A 86 -2.22 -31.43 0.64
CA LEU A 86 -2.71 -32.40 1.62
C LEU A 86 -3.21 -31.74 2.91
N ASP A 87 -2.64 -30.59 3.27
CA ASP A 87 -3.06 -29.77 4.41
C ASP A 87 -4.07 -28.67 4.02
N SER A 88 -4.60 -28.69 2.79
CA SER A 88 -5.44 -27.62 2.24
C SER A 88 -6.91 -27.65 2.66
N ASP A 89 -7.51 -26.46 2.83
CA ASP A 89 -8.95 -26.30 3.07
C ASP A 89 -9.77 -26.80 1.86
N ILE A 90 -9.23 -26.66 0.65
CA ILE A 90 -9.82 -27.24 -0.57
C ILE A 90 -9.94 -28.75 -0.47
N LEU A 91 -8.91 -29.45 0.03
CA LEU A 91 -8.96 -30.89 0.18
C LEU A 91 -9.96 -31.30 1.26
N THR A 92 -10.04 -30.54 2.36
CA THR A 92 -11.06 -30.75 3.40
C THR A 92 -12.47 -30.57 2.85
N LEU A 93 -12.69 -29.53 2.02
CA LEU A 93 -13.97 -29.29 1.34
C LEU A 93 -14.30 -30.41 0.35
N LEU A 94 -13.36 -30.84 -0.47
CA LEU A 94 -13.56 -31.93 -1.44
C LEU A 94 -13.88 -33.25 -0.73
N LYS A 95 -13.17 -33.59 0.35
CA LYS A 95 -13.45 -34.76 1.19
C LYS A 95 -14.79 -34.69 1.92
N SER A 96 -15.33 -33.49 2.12
CA SER A 96 -16.65 -33.31 2.74
C SER A 96 -17.82 -33.53 1.78
N ILE A 97 -17.54 -33.62 0.46
CA ILE A 97 -18.54 -33.95 -0.56
C ILE A 97 -18.63 -35.48 -0.66
N ASP A 98 -19.56 -36.07 0.08
CA ASP A 98 -19.88 -37.50 -0.04
C ASP A 98 -20.43 -37.77 -1.46
N ILE A 99 -19.72 -38.57 -2.26
CA ILE A 99 -20.18 -38.95 -3.60
C ILE A 99 -20.94 -40.27 -3.48
N PRO A 100 -22.29 -40.25 -3.47
CA PRO A 100 -23.06 -41.46 -3.29
C PRO A 100 -22.74 -42.48 -4.41
N LEU A 101 -22.49 -43.73 -4.00
CA LEU A 101 -22.14 -44.90 -4.83
C LEU A 101 -20.66 -45.10 -5.23
N ILE A 102 -19.69 -44.35 -4.67
CA ILE A 102 -18.25 -44.64 -4.90
C ILE A 102 -17.65 -45.41 -3.71
N PRO A 103 -16.96 -46.56 -3.93
CA PRO A 103 -16.20 -47.24 -2.88
C PRO A 103 -15.01 -46.39 -2.37
N GLU A 104 -14.76 -46.38 -1.05
CA GLU A 104 -13.69 -45.58 -0.39
C GLU A 104 -12.30 -45.70 -1.07
N ALA A 105 -11.88 -46.91 -1.46
CA ALA A 105 -10.57 -47.11 -2.12
C ALA A 105 -10.47 -46.52 -3.53
N ILE A 106 -11.61 -46.22 -4.18
CA ILE A 106 -11.69 -45.55 -5.47
C ILE A 106 -11.70 -44.03 -5.27
N GLU A 107 -12.33 -43.56 -4.19
CA GLU A 107 -12.34 -42.18 -3.75
C GLU A 107 -10.92 -41.69 -3.41
N GLU A 108 -10.16 -42.42 -2.59
CA GLU A 108 -8.76 -42.08 -2.27
C GLU A 108 -7.86 -41.95 -3.53
N LYS A 109 -8.06 -42.84 -4.51
CA LYS A 109 -7.30 -42.80 -5.78
C LYS A 109 -7.75 -41.69 -6.72
N LEU A 110 -9.01 -41.30 -6.65
CA LEU A 110 -9.56 -40.16 -7.38
C LEU A 110 -9.00 -38.87 -6.80
N ASP A 111 -8.97 -38.73 -5.47
CA ASP A 111 -8.40 -37.60 -4.75
C ASP A 111 -6.92 -37.42 -5.08
N ASP A 112 -6.10 -38.46 -4.98
CA ASP A 112 -4.67 -38.39 -5.32
C ASP A 112 -4.43 -37.96 -6.78
N LYS A 113 -5.29 -38.39 -7.70
CA LYS A 113 -5.22 -37.99 -9.11
C LYS A 113 -5.71 -36.56 -9.31
N LEU A 114 -6.74 -36.13 -8.58
CA LEU A 114 -7.28 -34.77 -8.63
C LEU A 114 -6.26 -33.78 -8.06
N ILE A 115 -5.64 -34.09 -6.92
CA ILE A 115 -4.53 -33.36 -6.30
C ILE A 115 -3.36 -33.25 -7.29
N GLY A 116 -2.95 -34.38 -7.87
CA GLY A 116 -1.87 -34.41 -8.87
C GLY A 116 -2.20 -33.65 -10.16
N TRP A 117 -3.49 -33.50 -10.50
CA TRP A 117 -3.96 -32.71 -11.63
C TRP A 117 -4.05 -31.21 -11.29
N LEU A 118 -4.58 -30.85 -10.12
CA LEU A 118 -4.64 -29.47 -9.60
C LEU A 118 -3.24 -28.86 -9.41
N ALA A 119 -2.27 -29.66 -8.96
CA ALA A 119 -0.87 -29.24 -8.83
C ALA A 119 -0.19 -28.95 -10.19
N LYS A 120 -0.70 -29.53 -11.29
CA LYS A 120 -0.06 -29.48 -12.62
C LYS A 120 -0.70 -28.50 -13.60
N GLN A 121 -1.88 -27.94 -13.28
CA GLN A 121 -2.59 -27.00 -14.17
C GLN A 121 -2.29 -25.54 -13.79
N PRO A 122 -1.71 -24.72 -14.68
CA PRO A 122 -1.41 -23.31 -14.39
C PRO A 122 -2.64 -22.44 -14.07
N ARG A 123 -3.84 -22.88 -14.45
CA ARG A 123 -5.09 -22.15 -14.17
C ARG A 123 -5.67 -22.49 -12.79
N SER A 124 -5.41 -23.69 -12.25
CA SER A 124 -5.85 -24.04 -10.90
C SER A 124 -4.99 -23.37 -9.83
N SER A 125 -3.73 -23.01 -10.11
CA SER A 125 -2.87 -22.34 -9.14
C SER A 125 -3.46 -21.03 -8.62
N HIS A 126 -4.22 -20.29 -9.45
CA HIS A 126 -4.92 -19.08 -9.02
C HIS A 126 -6.10 -19.37 -8.07
N LEU A 127 -6.91 -20.38 -8.39
CA LEU A 127 -8.05 -20.77 -7.54
C LEU A 127 -7.56 -21.33 -6.20
N VAL A 128 -6.54 -22.19 -6.24
CA VAL A 128 -5.93 -22.75 -5.03
C VAL A 128 -5.24 -21.65 -4.22
N SER A 129 -4.52 -20.72 -4.87
CA SER A 129 -3.93 -19.55 -4.19
C SER A 129 -4.99 -18.65 -3.55
N PHE A 130 -6.14 -18.49 -4.18
CA PHE A 130 -7.22 -17.69 -3.63
C PHE A 130 -7.78 -18.29 -2.34
N VAL A 131 -7.98 -19.61 -2.30
CA VAL A 131 -8.50 -20.27 -1.09
C VAL A 131 -7.44 -20.42 -0.02
N GLU A 132 -6.24 -20.88 -0.38
CA GLU A 132 -5.21 -21.27 0.59
C GLU A 132 -4.26 -20.14 0.99
N ARG A 133 -4.10 -19.11 0.15
CA ARG A 133 -3.15 -18.00 0.37
C ARG A 133 -3.84 -16.64 0.37
N GLY A 134 -5.18 -16.61 0.39
CA GLY A 134 -6.01 -15.42 0.48
C GLY A 134 -5.93 -14.46 -0.72
N GLY A 135 -5.30 -14.87 -1.83
CA GLY A 135 -5.02 -13.97 -2.94
C GLY A 135 -4.91 -14.63 -4.31
N TRP A 136 -5.44 -13.95 -5.33
CA TRP A 136 -5.46 -14.46 -6.70
C TRP A 136 -4.08 -14.41 -7.38
N TYR A 137 -3.27 -13.40 -7.08
CA TYR A 137 -1.96 -13.16 -7.71
C TYR A 137 -0.80 -13.27 -6.73
N SER A 138 0.35 -13.74 -7.22
CA SER A 138 1.63 -13.61 -6.52
C SER A 138 2.22 -12.22 -6.74
N ALA A 139 2.91 -11.71 -5.73
CA ALA A 139 3.64 -10.45 -5.77
C ALA A 139 5.16 -10.64 -5.97
N ASP A 140 5.64 -11.82 -6.37
CA ASP A 140 7.08 -12.10 -6.50
C ASP A 140 7.79 -11.15 -7.49
N ASN A 141 7.10 -10.80 -8.59
CA ASN A 141 7.59 -9.80 -9.53
C ASN A 141 7.72 -8.42 -8.89
N PHE A 142 6.76 -8.03 -8.05
CA PHE A 142 6.83 -6.77 -7.31
C PHE A 142 8.00 -6.77 -6.32
N ILE A 143 8.18 -7.85 -5.55
CA ILE A 143 9.28 -7.98 -4.59
C ILE A 143 10.62 -7.82 -5.32
N ARG A 144 10.83 -8.55 -6.42
CA ARG A 144 12.05 -8.44 -7.24
C ARG A 144 12.26 -7.05 -7.80
N TRP A 145 11.19 -6.42 -8.28
CA TRP A 145 11.26 -5.05 -8.78
C TRP A 145 11.67 -4.08 -7.67
N LEU A 146 11.02 -4.14 -6.49
CA LEU A 146 11.32 -3.26 -5.37
C LEU A 146 12.75 -3.47 -4.86
N GLN A 147 13.21 -4.72 -4.73
CA GLN A 147 14.59 -5.04 -4.39
C GLN A 147 15.57 -4.40 -5.38
N THR A 148 15.30 -4.54 -6.68
CA THR A 148 16.11 -3.93 -7.74
C THR A 148 16.16 -2.42 -7.59
N LYS A 149 15.02 -1.75 -7.32
CA LYS A 149 15.00 -0.29 -7.09
C LYS A 149 15.79 0.10 -5.83
N LEU A 150 15.58 -0.59 -4.72
CA LEU A 150 16.28 -0.31 -3.47
C LEU A 150 17.80 -0.54 -3.53
N ASP A 151 18.29 -1.24 -4.55
CA ASP A 151 19.73 -1.46 -4.79
C ASP A 151 20.26 -0.75 -6.05
N SER A 152 19.40 0.00 -6.75
CA SER A 152 19.77 0.76 -7.95
C SER A 152 20.09 2.21 -7.62
N GLY A 153 20.99 2.81 -8.40
CA GLY A 153 21.33 4.23 -8.26
C GLY A 153 22.22 4.51 -7.04
N LYS A 154 22.15 5.75 -6.53
CA LYS A 154 23.04 6.21 -5.44
C LYS A 154 22.26 6.95 -4.36
N TYR A 155 22.66 6.75 -3.11
CA TYR A 155 22.26 7.56 -1.96
C TYR A 155 23.50 8.23 -1.35
N LYS A 156 23.48 9.56 -1.21
CA LYS A 156 24.63 10.36 -0.69
C LYS A 156 25.98 9.95 -1.34
N ARG A 157 25.98 9.75 -2.67
CA ARG A 157 27.12 9.33 -3.52
C ARG A 157 27.56 7.86 -3.39
N LYS A 158 26.98 7.06 -2.51
CA LYS A 158 27.24 5.62 -2.41
C LYS A 158 26.15 4.82 -3.15
N PRO A 159 26.45 3.64 -3.71
CA PRO A 159 25.42 2.76 -4.26
C PRO A 159 24.33 2.47 -3.21
N ARG A 160 23.06 2.45 -3.61
CA ARG A 160 21.98 1.99 -2.73
C ARG A 160 22.14 0.47 -2.51
N GLN A 161 21.90 0.02 -1.28
CA GLN A 161 21.94 -1.39 -0.88
C GLN A 161 20.92 -1.60 0.24
N PHE A 162 19.67 -1.24 -0.03
CA PHE A 162 18.61 -1.19 0.99
C PHE A 162 17.64 -2.37 0.90
N SER A 163 17.74 -3.23 -0.10
CA SER A 163 16.78 -4.33 -0.28
C SER A 163 16.86 -5.40 0.81
N GLY A 164 18.07 -5.65 1.32
CA GLY A 164 18.37 -6.74 2.27
C GLY A 164 18.44 -6.32 3.74
N ILE A 165 18.00 -5.11 4.09
CA ILE A 165 18.14 -4.57 5.45
C ILE A 165 16.78 -4.40 6.16
N THR A 166 16.83 -4.34 7.48
CA THR A 166 15.66 -4.11 8.34
C THR A 166 15.28 -2.63 8.40
N LEU A 167 14.10 -2.32 8.95
CA LEU A 167 13.66 -0.94 9.14
C LEU A 167 14.58 -0.14 10.06
N GLU A 168 15.12 -0.74 11.12
CA GLU A 168 16.11 -0.10 11.99
C GLU A 168 17.39 0.24 11.22
N GLN A 169 17.93 -0.73 10.47
CA GLN A 169 19.13 -0.54 9.67
C GLN A 169 18.92 0.53 8.58
N PHE A 170 17.73 0.56 7.96
CA PHE A 170 17.37 1.57 6.98
C PHE A 170 17.30 2.97 7.58
N TYR A 171 16.70 3.11 8.77
CA TYR A 171 16.69 4.38 9.50
C TYR A 171 18.11 4.81 9.89
N ALA A 172 18.97 3.89 10.35
CA ALA A 172 20.36 4.18 10.67
C ALA A 172 21.13 4.70 9.43
N ALA A 173 20.91 4.09 8.26
CA ALA A 173 21.58 4.46 7.01
C ALA A 173 21.10 5.79 6.42
N THR A 174 19.79 6.06 6.47
CA THR A 174 19.17 7.20 5.78
C THR A 174 18.88 8.38 6.70
N ARG A 175 18.64 8.12 7.99
CA ARG A 175 18.05 9.04 8.98
C ARG A 175 16.67 9.58 8.55
N LYS A 176 15.98 8.86 7.66
CA LYS A 176 14.63 9.19 7.20
C LYS A 176 13.63 8.41 8.06
N ASP A 177 12.78 9.14 8.76
CA ASP A 177 11.69 8.56 9.54
C ASP A 177 10.57 8.13 8.58
N LEU A 178 10.57 6.84 8.24
CA LEU A 178 9.63 6.20 7.34
C LEU A 178 8.63 5.39 8.16
N SER A 179 7.34 5.63 7.92
CA SER A 179 6.23 4.88 8.52
C SER A 179 5.32 4.33 7.43
N LEU A 180 5.01 3.03 7.52
CA LEU A 180 4.19 2.32 6.56
C LEU A 180 2.94 1.79 7.26
N VAL A 181 1.79 1.95 6.64
CA VAL A 181 0.49 1.55 7.24
C VAL A 181 0.08 0.20 6.67
N VAL A 182 -0.31 -0.72 7.55
CA VAL A 182 -0.80 -2.05 7.20
C VAL A 182 -2.03 -2.39 8.07
N SER A 183 -2.81 -3.38 7.64
CA SER A 183 -3.95 -3.88 8.40
C SER A 183 -3.66 -5.30 8.87
N ASP A 184 -3.80 -5.56 10.18
CA ASP A 184 -3.75 -6.89 10.76
C ASP A 184 -5.17 -7.45 10.85
N THR A 185 -5.47 -8.47 10.06
CA THR A 185 -6.80 -9.10 10.02
C THR A 185 -6.97 -10.13 11.13
N THR A 186 -5.89 -10.67 11.67
CA THR A 186 -5.92 -11.58 12.83
C THR A 186 -6.17 -10.80 14.12
N GLY A 187 -5.47 -9.68 14.30
CA GLY A 187 -5.61 -8.77 15.44
C GLY A 187 -6.71 -7.71 15.28
N GLU A 188 -7.41 -7.69 14.14
CA GLU A 188 -8.46 -6.72 13.79
C GLU A 188 -8.05 -5.24 14.00
N SER A 189 -6.81 -4.92 13.66
CA SER A 189 -6.20 -3.63 14.02
C SER A 189 -5.34 -3.04 12.92
N MET A 190 -5.22 -1.71 12.94
CA MET A 190 -4.26 -1.01 12.09
C MET A 190 -2.88 -1.03 12.77
N LEU A 191 -1.85 -1.40 12.01
CA LEU A 191 -0.47 -1.33 12.46
C LEU A 191 0.28 -0.26 11.68
N VAL A 192 1.05 0.56 12.40
CA VAL A 192 2.10 1.38 11.80
C VAL A 192 3.41 0.63 11.91
N VAL A 193 4.02 0.28 10.78
CA VAL A 193 5.27 -0.47 10.67
C VAL A 193 6.41 0.51 10.36
N ASN A 194 7.32 0.67 11.31
CA ASN A 194 8.51 1.52 11.19
C ASN A 194 9.66 1.00 12.08
N HIS A 195 10.78 1.73 12.11
CA HIS A 195 11.95 1.33 12.90
C HIS A 195 11.76 1.36 14.43
N ARG A 196 10.67 1.95 14.95
CA ARG A 196 10.32 1.95 16.37
C ARG A 196 9.42 0.79 16.72
N THR A 197 8.44 0.56 15.86
CA THR A 197 7.37 -0.42 16.11
C THR A 197 7.76 -1.83 15.67
N ALA A 198 8.59 -1.96 14.64
CA ALA A 198 9.03 -3.23 14.08
C ALA A 198 10.48 -3.13 13.54
N PRO A 199 11.49 -2.91 14.41
CA PRO A 199 12.86 -2.64 14.00
C PRO A 199 13.51 -3.74 13.16
N GLU A 200 13.16 -5.00 13.43
CA GLU A 200 13.71 -6.20 12.78
C GLU A 200 12.97 -6.58 11.49
N CYS A 201 11.80 -5.99 11.23
CA CYS A 201 11.03 -6.28 10.02
C CYS A 201 11.83 -5.85 8.77
N PRO A 202 11.99 -6.72 7.76
CA PRO A 202 12.68 -6.36 6.52
C PRO A 202 11.93 -5.25 5.77
N LEU A 203 12.66 -4.25 5.29
CA LEU A 203 12.08 -3.09 4.59
C LEU A 203 11.16 -3.50 3.43
N VAL A 204 11.64 -4.41 2.58
CA VAL A 204 10.89 -4.92 1.42
C VAL A 204 9.58 -5.57 1.82
N TRP A 205 9.59 -6.33 2.93
CA TRP A 205 8.39 -7.01 3.42
C TRP A 205 7.40 -6.05 4.07
N ALA A 206 7.87 -5.00 4.75
CA ALA A 206 7.01 -3.94 5.27
C ALA A 206 6.25 -3.21 4.13
N VAL A 207 6.93 -2.91 3.02
CA VAL A 207 6.28 -2.32 1.83
C VAL A 207 5.34 -3.32 1.16
N ARG A 208 5.76 -4.58 1.03
CA ARG A 208 4.93 -5.66 0.47
C ARG A 208 3.63 -5.80 1.25
N MET A 209 3.68 -5.86 2.58
CA MET A 209 2.49 -5.89 3.45
C MET A 209 1.58 -4.70 3.16
N SER A 210 2.13 -3.49 3.10
CA SER A 210 1.34 -2.28 2.84
C SER A 210 0.64 -2.26 1.48
N MET A 211 1.13 -2.99 0.46
CA MET A 211 0.47 -3.12 -0.85
C MET A 211 -0.30 -4.44 -1.07
N SER A 212 -0.55 -5.20 -0.01
CA SER A 212 -1.16 -6.53 -0.07
C SER A 212 -2.69 -6.43 -0.14
N ILE A 213 -3.21 -5.87 -1.23
CA ILE A 213 -4.66 -5.65 -1.38
C ILE A 213 -5.38 -7.01 -1.21
N PRO A 214 -6.30 -7.14 -0.22
CA PRO A 214 -6.98 -8.39 0.08
C PRO A 214 -7.63 -9.01 -1.16
N LEU A 215 -7.61 -10.34 -1.25
CA LEU A 215 -8.16 -11.14 -2.37
C LEU A 215 -7.44 -10.96 -3.72
N LEU A 216 -6.72 -9.85 -3.92
CA LEU A 216 -5.96 -9.58 -5.14
C LEU A 216 -4.57 -10.18 -5.06
N TRP A 217 -3.80 -9.86 -4.02
CA TRP A 217 -2.49 -10.47 -3.75
C TRP A 217 -2.55 -11.41 -2.56
N GLN A 218 -1.64 -12.39 -2.56
CA GLN A 218 -1.45 -13.28 -1.41
C GLN A 218 -1.21 -12.46 -0.14
N GLU A 219 -1.88 -12.87 0.92
CA GLU A 219 -1.72 -12.28 2.25
C GLU A 219 -0.31 -12.54 2.77
N VAL A 220 0.15 -11.72 3.70
CA VAL A 220 1.48 -11.87 4.30
C VAL A 220 1.31 -12.29 5.75
N VAL A 221 1.88 -13.42 6.11
CA VAL A 221 1.91 -13.88 7.51
C VAL A 221 3.16 -13.33 8.18
N TRP A 222 3.02 -12.73 9.36
CA TRP A 222 4.15 -12.23 10.13
C TRP A 222 5.08 -13.38 10.54
N GLN A 223 6.36 -13.26 10.20
CA GLN A 223 7.36 -14.29 10.46
C GLN A 223 8.06 -14.05 11.80
N LYS A 224 8.46 -15.15 12.46
CA LYS A 224 9.16 -15.09 13.74
C LYS A 224 10.46 -14.31 13.67
N GLU A 225 11.16 -14.39 12.54
CA GLU A 225 12.43 -13.73 12.28
C GLU A 225 12.29 -12.22 12.07
N TRP A 226 11.07 -11.69 11.94
CA TRP A 226 10.81 -10.24 11.82
C TRP A 226 10.70 -9.54 13.17
N GLY A 227 10.83 -10.31 14.26
CA GLY A 227 10.84 -9.80 15.62
C GLY A 227 9.46 -9.38 16.11
N LEU A 228 9.48 -8.60 17.20
CA LEU A 228 8.29 -8.17 17.91
C LEU A 228 7.70 -6.89 17.29
N TYR A 229 6.37 -6.78 17.30
CA TYR A 229 5.66 -5.54 17.04
C TYR A 229 5.34 -4.85 18.36
N LEU A 230 5.93 -3.68 18.62
CA LEU A 230 5.78 -2.95 19.90
C LEU A 230 6.06 -3.82 21.14
N GLY A 231 7.00 -4.75 21.02
CA GLY A 231 7.34 -5.69 22.10
C GLY A 231 6.38 -6.87 22.26
N GLN A 232 5.39 -7.01 21.37
CA GLN A 232 4.48 -8.16 21.32
C GLN A 232 4.85 -9.11 20.18
N ASP A 233 4.75 -10.41 20.45
CA ASP A 233 4.91 -11.43 19.42
C ASP A 233 3.60 -11.57 18.65
N ILE A 234 3.64 -11.21 17.37
CA ILE A 234 2.51 -11.34 16.43
C ILE A 234 2.80 -12.38 15.35
N THR A 235 3.75 -13.29 15.58
CA THR A 235 4.05 -14.39 14.66
C THR A 235 2.78 -15.15 14.30
N GLY A 236 2.56 -15.37 13.00
CA GLY A 236 1.35 -16.03 12.50
C GLY A 236 0.17 -15.08 12.22
N HIS A 237 0.25 -13.80 12.58
CA HIS A 237 -0.78 -12.83 12.22
C HIS A 237 -0.80 -12.58 10.71
N THR A 238 -1.99 -12.47 10.14
CA THR A 238 -2.22 -12.17 8.73
C THR A 238 -2.28 -10.66 8.52
N ILE A 239 -1.35 -10.16 7.71
CA ILE A 239 -1.18 -8.74 7.42
C ILE A 239 -1.49 -8.46 5.95
N VAL A 240 -2.31 -7.43 5.72
CA VAL A 240 -2.77 -6.99 4.41
C VAL A 240 -2.62 -5.47 4.23
N ASP A 241 -3.02 -4.96 3.08
CA ASP A 241 -2.96 -3.53 2.73
C ASP A 241 -3.59 -2.64 3.81
N GLY A 242 -2.91 -1.53 4.12
CA GLY A 242 -3.36 -0.58 5.14
C GLY A 242 -4.66 0.14 4.77
N GLY A 243 -4.98 0.26 3.48
CA GLY A 243 -6.18 0.91 2.99
C GLY A 243 -7.48 0.20 3.40
N LEU A 244 -7.41 -1.05 3.88
CA LEU A 244 -8.56 -1.75 4.45
C LEU A 244 -9.10 -1.06 5.72
N LEU A 245 -8.20 -0.56 6.58
CA LEU A 245 -8.55 0.07 7.85
C LEU A 245 -8.29 1.58 7.87
N SER A 246 -7.33 2.07 7.09
CA SER A 246 -6.99 3.49 7.02
C SER A 246 -6.12 3.82 5.80
N ASN A 247 -6.74 4.43 4.80
CA ASN A 247 -6.07 4.73 3.54
C ASN A 247 -5.21 6.01 3.61
N PHE A 248 -5.61 7.01 4.40
CA PHE A 248 -4.91 8.30 4.53
C PHE A 248 -4.76 8.81 5.98
N PRO A 249 -3.85 8.25 6.80
CA PRO A 249 -3.76 8.57 8.23
C PRO A 249 -2.94 9.83 8.54
N ILE A 250 -3.31 10.97 7.96
CA ILE A 250 -2.62 12.27 8.18
C ILE A 250 -2.64 12.70 9.65
N GLU A 251 -3.69 12.31 10.39
CA GLU A 251 -3.85 12.59 11.81
C GLU A 251 -2.70 12.06 12.68
N LEU A 252 -1.99 11.01 12.24
CA LEU A 252 -0.84 10.46 12.98
C LEU A 252 0.36 11.42 13.03
N PHE A 253 0.48 12.33 12.06
CA PHE A 253 1.50 13.39 12.09
C PHE A 253 1.02 14.66 12.79
N LEU A 254 -0.28 14.84 12.97
CA LEU A 254 -0.87 16.03 13.59
C LEU A 254 -1.12 15.85 15.09
N SER A 255 -1.45 14.62 15.49
CA SER A 255 -1.77 14.24 16.85
C SER A 255 -0.56 14.35 17.79
N SER A 256 -0.86 14.71 19.03
CA SER A 256 0.10 14.81 20.14
C SER A 256 -0.17 13.79 21.26
N LEU A 257 -1.06 12.82 21.01
CA LEU A 257 -1.36 11.78 21.99
C LEU A 257 -0.10 10.95 22.30
N GLU A 258 0.03 10.51 23.55
CA GLU A 258 1.18 9.72 24.01
C GLU A 258 1.32 8.40 23.25
N ASN A 259 0.21 7.70 23.01
CA ASN A 259 0.20 6.47 22.22
C ASN A 259 0.61 6.70 20.75
N VAL A 260 0.16 7.80 20.13
CA VAL A 260 0.60 8.18 18.78
C VAL A 260 2.09 8.54 18.78
N THR A 261 2.55 9.26 19.81
CA THR A 261 3.96 9.62 19.97
C THR A 261 4.85 8.38 20.13
N ALA A 262 4.37 7.33 20.80
CA ALA A 262 5.08 6.06 20.90
C ALA A 262 5.23 5.37 19.52
N LEU A 263 4.19 5.42 18.67
CA LEU A 263 4.21 4.84 17.33
C LEU A 263 5.06 5.65 16.35
N MET A 264 4.83 6.96 16.33
CA MET A 264 5.33 7.85 15.28
C MET A 264 6.65 8.52 15.68
N GLY A 265 6.89 8.67 16.98
CA GLY A 265 7.87 9.62 17.52
C GLY A 265 7.23 10.99 17.77
N PRO A 266 7.98 11.92 18.41
CA PRO A 266 7.48 13.25 18.73
C PRO A 266 7.07 14.02 17.47
N LYS A 267 6.04 14.85 17.60
CA LYS A 267 5.64 15.81 16.56
C LYS A 267 6.83 16.71 16.21
N GLY A 268 7.11 16.84 14.92
CA GLY A 268 8.18 17.69 14.43
C GLY A 268 7.69 19.12 14.15
N ASP A 269 8.63 20.04 13.97
CA ASP A 269 8.33 21.45 13.63
C ASP A 269 8.02 21.65 12.14
N ALA A 270 8.24 20.62 11.31
CA ALA A 270 7.99 20.73 9.88
C ALA A 270 6.48 20.72 9.60
N PRO A 271 5.97 21.61 8.73
CA PRO A 271 4.57 21.54 8.30
C PRO A 271 4.25 20.20 7.65
N VAL A 272 3.07 19.68 7.96
CA VAL A 272 2.55 18.46 7.35
C VAL A 272 1.89 18.81 6.01
N MET A 273 2.14 17.96 5.00
CA MET A 273 1.45 18.01 3.72
C MET A 273 0.98 16.61 3.34
N GLY A 274 -0.33 16.48 3.20
CA GLY A 274 -0.96 15.26 2.73
C GLY A 274 -1.15 15.28 1.22
N LEU A 275 -0.89 14.16 0.56
CA LEU A 275 -1.15 13.93 -0.86
C LEU A 275 -2.23 12.87 -0.98
N LEU A 276 -3.43 13.32 -1.33
CA LEU A 276 -4.63 12.51 -1.42
C LEU A 276 -5.12 12.45 -2.86
N ILE A 277 -5.52 11.26 -3.30
CA ILE A 277 -6.02 10.92 -4.61
C ILE A 277 -7.54 11.09 -4.61
N ASP A 278 -8.01 12.19 -5.21
CA ASP A 278 -9.41 12.55 -5.25
C ASP A 278 -10.09 12.02 -6.53
N GLU A 279 -10.82 10.92 -6.38
CA GLU A 279 -11.57 10.27 -7.46
C GLU A 279 -12.81 11.05 -7.91
N THR A 280 -13.18 12.11 -7.20
CA THR A 280 -14.30 12.99 -7.58
C THR A 280 -13.85 14.08 -8.56
N LEU A 281 -12.55 14.38 -8.61
CA LEU A 281 -11.99 15.46 -9.42
C LEU A 281 -11.51 14.97 -10.80
N PRO A 282 -11.92 15.63 -11.90
CA PRO A 282 -11.56 15.24 -13.26
C PRO A 282 -10.07 15.45 -13.55
N VAL A 283 -9.46 14.48 -14.22
CA VAL A 283 -8.12 14.62 -14.82
C VAL A 283 -8.25 15.36 -16.15
N PRO A 284 -7.65 16.56 -16.31
CA PRO A 284 -7.76 17.32 -17.55
C PRO A 284 -7.24 16.53 -18.75
N GLY A 285 -8.04 16.47 -19.83
CA GLY A 285 -7.67 15.75 -21.06
C GLY A 285 -7.87 14.24 -21.01
N ALA A 286 -8.21 13.66 -19.84
CA ALA A 286 -8.59 12.26 -19.77
C ALA A 286 -10.03 12.09 -20.25
N GLU A 287 -10.26 11.21 -21.21
CA GLU A 287 -11.62 10.77 -21.53
C GLU A 287 -12.20 10.06 -20.29
N GLN A 288 -13.44 10.40 -19.92
CA GLN A 288 -14.18 9.61 -18.94
C GLN A 288 -14.39 8.21 -19.55
N PRO A 289 -14.14 7.11 -18.82
CA PRO A 289 -14.39 5.80 -19.37
C PRO A 289 -15.87 5.70 -19.76
N ALA A 290 -16.16 5.50 -21.04
CA ALA A 290 -17.44 4.94 -21.44
C ALA A 290 -17.60 3.63 -20.65
N ALA A 291 -18.59 3.57 -19.76
CA ALA A 291 -18.94 2.43 -18.89
C ALA A 291 -18.07 1.19 -19.14
N GLN A 292 -16.96 1.07 -18.40
CA GLN A 292 -15.98 -0.03 -18.44
C GLN A 292 -16.07 -0.91 -19.71
N LYS A 293 -15.56 -0.41 -20.85
CA LYS A 293 -15.33 -1.35 -21.96
C LYS A 293 -14.36 -2.44 -21.47
N PRO A 294 -14.65 -3.73 -21.74
CA PRO A 294 -13.81 -4.83 -21.30
C PRO A 294 -12.36 -4.58 -21.70
N SER A 295 -11.42 -4.60 -20.74
CA SER A 295 -10.01 -4.70 -21.09
C SER A 295 -9.79 -6.02 -21.82
N SER A 296 -9.30 -5.92 -23.05
CA SER A 296 -8.94 -7.06 -23.90
C SER A 296 -7.60 -7.63 -23.43
N GLY A 297 -7.59 -8.26 -22.24
CA GLY A 297 -6.36 -8.82 -21.68
C GLY A 297 -6.55 -9.47 -20.32
N ILE A 298 -6.57 -10.81 -20.30
CA ILE A 298 -6.26 -11.73 -19.19
C ILE A 298 -7.20 -11.68 -17.94
N GLY A 299 -8.06 -10.67 -17.79
CA GLY A 299 -9.10 -10.59 -16.76
C GLY A 299 -10.44 -11.24 -17.13
N GLU A 300 -10.43 -12.44 -17.71
CA GLU A 300 -11.60 -13.07 -18.37
C GLU A 300 -12.63 -13.72 -17.43
N LEU A 301 -12.42 -13.76 -16.12
CA LEU A 301 -13.40 -14.32 -15.20
C LEU A 301 -14.20 -13.20 -14.51
N GLN A 302 -15.53 -13.26 -14.62
CA GLN A 302 -16.44 -12.36 -13.88
C GLN A 302 -16.12 -12.30 -12.39
N THR A 303 -15.61 -13.39 -11.82
CA THR A 303 -15.17 -13.48 -10.42
C THR A 303 -14.03 -12.53 -10.10
N VAL A 304 -13.00 -12.45 -10.95
CA VAL A 304 -11.86 -11.52 -10.76
C VAL A 304 -12.36 -10.08 -10.81
N ARG A 305 -13.26 -9.76 -11.75
CA ARG A 305 -13.89 -8.42 -11.82
C ARG A 305 -14.70 -8.09 -10.57
N ARG A 306 -15.45 -9.05 -10.01
CA ARG A 306 -16.20 -8.86 -8.76
C ARG A 306 -15.26 -8.59 -7.59
N ILE A 307 -14.15 -9.33 -7.48
CA ILE A 307 -13.13 -9.12 -6.46
C ILE A 307 -12.53 -7.71 -6.59
N SER A 308 -12.09 -7.32 -7.79
CA SER A 308 -11.54 -5.97 -8.02
C SER A 308 -12.55 -4.87 -7.68
N ASN A 309 -13.83 -5.04 -8.01
CA ASN A 309 -14.87 -4.06 -7.69
C ASN A 309 -15.15 -3.95 -6.18
N LEU A 310 -15.13 -5.08 -5.45
CA LEU A 310 -15.28 -5.11 -4.00
C LEU A 310 -14.10 -4.40 -3.32
N VAL A 311 -12.88 -4.73 -3.74
CA VAL A 311 -11.65 -4.07 -3.31
C VAL A 311 -11.73 -2.55 -3.52
N ASN A 312 -12.11 -2.10 -4.72
CA ASN A 312 -12.25 -0.67 -5.00
C ASN A 312 -13.25 -0.01 -4.06
N THR A 313 -14.38 -0.68 -3.77
CA THR A 313 -15.40 -0.15 -2.86
C THR A 313 -14.90 -0.04 -1.42
N LEU A 314 -14.12 -1.01 -0.94
CA LEU A 314 -13.56 -1.00 0.41
C LEU A 314 -12.53 0.12 0.60
N LEU A 315 -11.65 0.30 -0.39
CA LEU A 315 -10.58 1.31 -0.35
C LEU A 315 -11.14 2.74 -0.48
N SER A 316 -12.19 2.97 -1.26
CA SER A 316 -12.77 4.32 -1.44
C SER A 316 -13.73 4.75 -0.31
N ALA A 317 -14.03 3.89 0.67
CA ALA A 317 -15.07 4.15 1.67
C ALA A 317 -14.60 4.95 2.90
N HIS A 318 -13.30 5.20 3.09
CA HIS A 318 -12.77 5.59 4.41
C HIS A 318 -12.32 7.05 4.62
N ASP A 319 -12.30 7.95 3.62
CA ASP A 319 -11.54 9.21 3.78
C ASP A 319 -12.35 10.52 3.91
N LYS A 320 -13.69 10.47 3.81
CA LYS A 320 -14.51 11.71 3.76
C LYS A 320 -14.45 12.57 5.02
N MET A 321 -14.24 11.97 6.20
CA MET A 321 -14.13 12.74 7.46
C MET A 321 -12.79 13.47 7.63
N VAL A 322 -11.71 12.94 7.02
CA VAL A 322 -10.36 13.51 7.09
C VAL A 322 -10.23 14.70 6.12
N MET A 323 -10.87 14.61 4.95
CA MET A 323 -10.89 15.64 3.92
C MET A 323 -11.37 17.01 4.44
N ASP A 324 -12.49 17.04 5.17
CA ASP A 324 -13.07 18.30 5.65
C ASP A 324 -12.27 18.92 6.81
N ALA A 325 -11.62 18.10 7.63
CA ALA A 325 -10.92 18.55 8.84
C ALA A 325 -9.53 19.13 8.55
N PHE A 326 -8.89 18.71 7.45
CA PHE A 326 -7.50 19.05 7.13
C PHE A 326 -7.32 19.65 5.73
N GLU A 327 -8.37 20.21 5.13
CA GLU A 327 -8.40 20.72 3.75
C GLU A 327 -7.16 21.58 3.40
N LYS A 328 -6.74 22.47 4.30
CA LYS A 328 -5.56 23.35 4.09
C LYS A 328 -4.23 22.60 4.04
N LEU A 329 -4.15 21.41 4.62
CA LEU A 329 -2.94 20.59 4.69
C LEU A 329 -2.87 19.54 3.59
N VAL A 330 -3.96 19.36 2.82
CA VAL A 330 -4.11 18.26 1.86
C VAL A 330 -4.11 18.79 0.43
N VAL A 331 -3.31 18.15 -0.42
CA VAL A 331 -3.32 18.36 -1.87
C VAL A 331 -4.24 17.31 -2.49
N HIS A 332 -5.39 17.77 -3.01
CA HIS A 332 -6.39 16.92 -3.66
C HIS A 332 -6.02 16.66 -5.12
N LEU A 333 -5.33 15.54 -5.36
CA LEU A 333 -4.81 15.14 -6.66
C LEU A 333 -5.92 14.47 -7.50
N PRO A 334 -6.30 15.02 -8.66
CA PRO A 334 -7.44 14.51 -9.42
C PRO A 334 -7.16 13.13 -10.02
N ALA A 335 -8.11 12.21 -9.87
CA ALA A 335 -8.00 10.85 -10.43
C ALA A 335 -9.34 10.27 -10.93
N GLN A 336 -10.37 11.11 -11.14
CA GLN A 336 -11.66 10.64 -11.62
C GLN A 336 -11.51 9.84 -12.92
N GLY A 337 -12.11 8.65 -12.92
CA GLY A 337 -12.12 7.75 -14.07
C GLY A 337 -10.89 6.86 -14.19
N TYR A 338 -9.92 6.92 -13.26
CA TYR A 338 -8.77 6.01 -13.20
C TYR A 338 -9.03 4.86 -12.23
N GLY A 339 -8.68 3.63 -12.61
CA GLY A 339 -8.88 2.44 -11.77
C GLY A 339 -7.73 2.18 -10.81
N THR A 340 -8.02 1.72 -9.59
CA THR A 340 -7.00 1.30 -8.60
C THR A 340 -6.11 0.15 -9.12
N THR A 341 -6.65 -0.74 -9.95
CA THR A 341 -5.92 -1.89 -10.52
C THR A 341 -5.60 -1.72 -12.01
N GLU A 342 -5.62 -0.48 -12.53
CA GLU A 342 -5.35 -0.15 -13.93
C GLU A 342 -3.83 -0.17 -14.22
N PHE A 343 -3.18 -1.31 -13.99
CA PHE A 343 -1.72 -1.46 -14.12
C PHE A 343 -1.24 -1.53 -15.58
N ASP A 344 -2.16 -1.73 -16.53
CA ASP A 344 -1.92 -1.74 -17.98
C ASP A 344 -2.24 -0.39 -18.65
N MET A 345 -2.28 0.68 -17.86
CA MET A 345 -2.51 2.05 -18.33
C MET A 345 -1.56 2.42 -19.49
N SER A 346 -2.13 3.05 -20.53
CA SER A 346 -1.34 3.54 -21.66
C SER A 346 -0.37 4.65 -21.24
N ASP A 347 0.72 4.82 -21.99
CA ASP A 347 1.71 5.87 -21.69
C ASP A 347 1.07 7.27 -21.69
N GLU A 348 0.22 7.57 -22.68
CA GLU A 348 -0.52 8.84 -22.79
C GLU A 348 -1.40 9.09 -21.57
N ARG A 349 -2.12 8.07 -21.11
CA ARG A 349 -3.02 8.18 -19.96
C ARG A 349 -2.24 8.35 -18.65
N ARG A 350 -1.11 7.67 -18.50
CA ARG A 350 -0.17 7.89 -17.39
C ARG A 350 0.39 9.31 -17.41
N GLU A 351 0.78 9.81 -18.58
CA GLU A 351 1.30 11.17 -18.74
C GLU A 351 0.28 12.24 -18.36
N LEU A 352 -1.00 12.07 -18.73
CA LEU A 352 -2.08 12.96 -18.29
C LEU A 352 -2.24 12.97 -16.77
N LEU A 353 -2.18 11.80 -16.13
CA LEU A 353 -2.28 11.67 -14.67
C LEU A 353 -1.10 12.36 -13.96
N VAL A 354 0.13 12.14 -14.43
CA VAL A 354 1.35 12.80 -13.91
C VAL A 354 1.27 14.32 -14.10
N ALA A 355 0.90 14.79 -15.30
CA ALA A 355 0.75 16.22 -15.58
C ALA A 355 -0.32 16.88 -14.70
N ALA A 356 -1.42 16.16 -14.41
CA ALA A 356 -2.46 16.65 -13.51
C ALA A 356 -1.95 16.79 -12.06
N GLY A 357 -1.14 15.84 -11.59
CA GLY A 357 -0.47 15.93 -10.28
C GLY A 357 0.44 17.15 -10.17
N GLN A 358 1.26 17.39 -11.19
CA GLN A 358 2.15 18.56 -11.26
C GLN A 358 1.38 19.87 -11.20
N LYS A 359 0.36 20.01 -12.06
CA LYS A 359 -0.49 21.21 -12.13
C LYS A 359 -1.22 21.47 -10.82
N THR A 360 -1.68 20.41 -10.15
CA THR A 360 -2.44 20.51 -8.90
C THR A 360 -1.53 20.96 -7.75
N MET A 361 -0.35 20.35 -7.62
CA MET A 361 0.64 20.79 -6.64
C MET A 361 1.04 22.25 -6.85
N SER A 362 1.19 22.68 -8.11
CA SER A 362 1.57 24.06 -8.44
C SER A 362 0.52 25.05 -7.91
N LYS A 363 -0.76 24.79 -8.21
CA LYS A 363 -1.89 25.59 -7.70
C LYS A 363 -1.96 25.61 -6.17
N TYR A 364 -1.78 24.46 -5.53
CA TYR A 364 -1.81 24.36 -4.07
C TYR A 364 -0.69 25.19 -3.42
N LEU A 365 0.54 25.11 -3.95
CA LEU A 365 1.68 25.87 -3.44
C LEU A 365 1.52 27.38 -3.69
N ASP A 366 0.90 27.80 -4.79
CA ASP A 366 0.56 29.20 -5.05
C ASP A 366 -0.44 29.73 -4.01
N GLN A 367 -1.52 28.98 -3.76
CA GLN A 367 -2.52 29.35 -2.76
C GLN A 367 -1.92 29.41 -1.36
N ARG A 368 -1.10 28.42 -0.99
CA ARG A 368 -0.45 28.38 0.33
C ARG A 368 0.53 29.54 0.52
N ALA A 369 1.27 29.93 -0.52
CA ALA A 369 2.14 31.09 -0.45
C ALA A 369 1.34 32.36 -0.12
N MET A 370 0.16 32.54 -0.72
CA MET A 370 -0.73 33.68 -0.44
C MET A 370 -1.27 33.64 1.00
N VAL A 371 -1.67 32.47 1.50
CA VAL A 371 -2.18 32.29 2.87
C VAL A 371 -1.08 32.49 3.92
N SER A 372 0.17 32.08 3.65
CA SER A 372 1.30 32.29 4.56
C SER A 372 1.63 33.77 4.82
N PHE A 373 1.17 34.69 3.95
CA PHE A 373 1.27 36.14 4.18
C PHE A 373 0.12 36.68 5.04
N ALA A 374 -0.96 35.91 5.23
CA ALA A 374 -2.02 36.17 6.20
C ALA A 374 -1.66 35.47 7.52
N VAL A 375 -1.94 36.12 8.66
CA VAL A 375 -1.65 35.58 9.99
C VAL A 375 -2.37 34.23 10.18
N VAL A 376 -1.63 33.18 10.52
CA VAL A 376 -2.18 31.86 10.84
C VAL A 376 -2.95 31.97 12.17
N ASP A 377 -4.21 31.53 12.19
CA ASP A 377 -5.06 31.54 13.38
C ASP A 377 -4.69 30.34 14.27
N GLU A 378 -4.02 30.60 15.41
CA GLU A 378 -3.66 29.58 16.40
C GLU A 378 -4.87 28.72 16.83
N ALA A 379 -6.08 29.29 16.86
CA ALA A 379 -7.29 28.57 17.22
C ALA A 379 -7.71 27.52 16.18
N GLU A 380 -7.29 27.68 14.92
CA GLU A 380 -7.55 26.71 13.86
C GLU A 380 -6.60 25.52 13.94
N GLU A 381 -5.33 25.76 14.28
CA GLU A 381 -4.35 24.69 14.52
C GLU A 381 -4.72 23.84 15.73
N ASP A 382 -5.21 24.45 16.81
CA ASP A 382 -5.69 23.74 18.00
C ASP A 382 -6.90 22.83 17.70
N ARG A 383 -7.86 23.31 16.89
CA ARG A 383 -9.01 22.48 16.46
C ARG A 383 -8.60 21.32 15.57
N ALA A 384 -7.66 21.55 14.65
CA ALA A 384 -7.12 20.49 13.81
C ALA A 384 -6.40 19.43 14.67
N ALA A 385 -5.61 19.85 15.67
CA ALA A 385 -4.95 18.95 16.60
C ALA A 385 -5.95 18.14 17.46
N GLU A 386 -7.00 18.77 17.99
CA GLU A 386 -8.04 18.06 18.75
C GLU A 386 -8.80 17.04 17.88
N THR A 387 -9.11 17.43 16.63
CA THR A 387 -9.75 16.54 15.66
C THR A 387 -8.85 15.37 15.29
N ALA A 388 -7.56 15.62 15.06
CA ALA A 388 -6.56 14.58 14.83
C ALA A 388 -6.46 13.61 16.01
N ASN A 389 -6.46 14.11 17.24
CA ASN A 389 -6.44 13.28 18.45
C ASN A 389 -7.68 12.37 18.51
N LYS A 390 -8.88 12.89 18.21
CA LYS A 390 -10.12 12.09 18.20
C LYS A 390 -10.10 10.99 17.14
N ILE A 391 -9.66 11.32 15.91
CA ILE A 391 -9.56 10.37 14.80
C ILE A 391 -8.50 9.30 15.11
N ALA A 392 -7.31 9.71 15.54
CA ALA A 392 -6.22 8.80 15.89
C ALA A 392 -6.60 7.86 17.04
N ALA A 393 -7.27 8.35 18.09
CA ALA A 393 -7.76 7.52 19.18
C ALA A 393 -8.80 6.48 18.70
N ARG A 394 -9.66 6.83 17.75
CA ARG A 394 -10.65 5.90 17.18
C ARG A 394 -9.99 4.81 16.35
N ILE A 395 -9.02 5.16 15.51
CA ILE A 395 -8.35 4.22 14.60
C ILE A 395 -7.41 3.29 15.39
N LEU A 396 -6.66 3.82 16.36
CA LEU A 396 -5.75 3.05 17.21
C LEU A 396 -6.44 2.35 18.39
N GLY A 397 -7.67 2.74 18.74
CA GLY A 397 -8.42 2.17 19.86
C GLY A 397 -8.73 0.68 19.71
N ARG A 398 -8.72 0.15 18.47
CA ARG A 398 -8.78 -1.30 18.21
C ARG A 398 -7.42 -1.98 18.36
N THR A 399 -6.33 -1.30 18.00
CA THR A 399 -4.94 -1.76 18.14
C THR A 399 -4.49 -1.89 19.61
N ILE A 400 -5.07 -1.12 20.53
CA ILE A 400 -4.53 -0.96 21.90
C ILE A 400 -5.34 -1.69 22.99
N ASN A 401 -6.47 -2.32 22.67
CA ASN A 401 -7.22 -3.11 23.66
C ASN A 401 -6.45 -4.37 24.16
N GLN A 402 -5.31 -4.70 23.55
CA GLN A 402 -4.31 -5.61 24.12
C GLN A 402 -3.27 -4.82 24.92
N LYS A 403 -3.69 -4.45 26.14
CA LYS A 403 -3.06 -3.53 27.09
C LYS A 403 -1.53 -3.62 27.20
N LEU A 404 -0.90 -2.45 27.19
CA LEU A 404 0.23 -2.11 28.05
C LEU A 404 -0.22 -2.18 29.52
N THR A 405 -0.28 -3.38 30.09
CA THR A 405 -0.20 -3.55 31.54
C THR A 405 1.27 -3.46 31.93
N PRO A 406 1.69 -2.50 32.77
CA PRO A 406 3.02 -2.52 33.35
C PRO A 406 3.13 -3.77 34.25
N ALA A 407 4.18 -4.56 34.02
CA ALA A 407 4.57 -5.66 34.89
C ALA A 407 5.02 -5.17 36.27
#